data_AF-A0A2A6BJM5-F1
#
_entry.id   AF-A0A2A6BJM5-F1
#
_cell.length_a   1.000
_cell.length_b   1.000
_cell.length_c   1.000
_cell.angle_alpha   90.00
_cell.angle_beta   90.00
_cell.angle_gamma   90.00
#
_symmetry.space_group_name_H-M   'P 1'
#
loop_
_entity.id
_entity.type
_entity.pdbx_description
1 polymer ?
#
loop_
_entity_poly.entity_id
_entity_poly.type
_entity_poly.pdbx_seq_one_letter_code
_entity_poly.pdbx_strand_id
1 'polypeptide(L)'
;MKIQNGVAKKIDEEEKTDWGSIWIGSVVCFLTATQFSIYFSSLWPYLLQLDPNSTENFFGVIAAVYSLGQALSSPVFGFWSNKIKQTRYPTMVGISLAAIGNIIYIMLPLNIITPKYMMMISRAVMGTGGGIIALLRTSSVTASTPKDRARAISLNTGAFSLGLTLGPALQIFFTPLSYPGIQLIGNIRLNLYTGPAISGLVANAVCLSLLYFVYTDSTVGLHKVAKMENESHERFFALPKFDWIAAAVCIFTRFAQMFVVTNLETIGSPLSMTMFAWDRETSVFYNSLMHGAFSCVGFIIYAANTIFNFGQKLNHRISCIVGLLLIVAFHLLTYPWPFLSGKIQYQEETWINGTEPVGCRRSFDWCETTPPINVYVYMISYSVMVSTAFALISVSMNTVYSVIIGPRNQGTMQGILIFIGSCARLTGPILVSSLFVHSGIGIPWIIEICIAAFGVMLWIVFYGRLVPLKMEDSLSAGDRYRNKHGMVYKFYLATSILLSFLHPSRHKMASALSRPADRVSCLECGIEMAKENRQESKPVENLVARRDEFLTMHNECFPERCCSLCSFSSTHDQSNEITHGNEEHDGNVVNLITMGSMKKVIERVASQCFPDWSELDEDLKKLM
;
A
#
# COMPACT_ATOMS: atom_id res chain seq x y z
N MET A 1 -10.34 49.66 14.38
CA MET A 1 -11.19 48.71 13.62
C MET A 1 -10.67 48.41 12.20
N LYS A 2 -9.35 48.20 11.98
CA LYS A 2 -8.80 47.81 10.66
C LYS A 2 -7.62 46.82 10.68
N ILE A 3 -7.24 46.28 11.86
CA ILE A 3 -6.08 45.37 12.00
C ILE A 3 -6.49 43.91 12.24
N GLN A 4 -7.74 43.63 12.65
CA GLN A 4 -8.20 42.25 12.89
C GLN A 4 -8.71 41.51 11.64
N ASN A 5 -8.98 42.19 10.52
CA ASN A 5 -9.48 41.54 9.30
C ASN A 5 -8.37 40.94 8.41
N GLY A 6 -7.10 41.21 8.70
CA GLY A 6 -5.95 40.66 7.95
C GLY A 6 -5.41 39.33 8.49
N VAL A 7 -5.63 39.05 9.78
CA VAL A 7 -5.11 37.83 10.44
C VAL A 7 -6.11 36.68 10.37
N ALA A 8 -7.42 36.98 10.34
CA ALA A 8 -8.47 35.96 10.19
C ALA A 8 -8.58 35.40 8.76
N LYS A 9 -7.96 36.03 7.75
CA LYS A 9 -8.04 35.58 6.35
C LYS A 9 -7.01 34.50 5.99
N LYS A 10 -6.11 34.13 6.90
CA LYS A 10 -5.06 33.11 6.66
C LYS A 10 -5.35 31.74 7.30
N ILE A 11 -6.53 31.56 7.90
CA ILE A 11 -6.85 30.37 8.72
C ILE A 11 -7.73 29.33 7.98
N ASP A 12 -8.32 29.67 6.83
CA ASP A 12 -9.20 28.75 6.07
C ASP A 12 -8.88 28.69 4.56
N GLU A 13 -7.60 28.80 4.16
CA GLU A 13 -7.23 28.20 2.86
C GLU A 13 -7.13 26.69 3.09
N GLU A 14 -8.15 25.93 2.64
CA GLU A 14 -8.06 24.47 2.55
C GLU A 14 -6.73 24.11 1.87
N GLU A 15 -5.79 23.53 2.62
CA GLU A 15 -4.53 23.05 2.04
C GLU A 15 -4.86 22.03 0.94
N LYS A 16 -4.63 22.43 -0.32
CA LYS A 16 -4.93 21.62 -1.51
C LYS A 16 -3.79 20.65 -1.80
N THR A 17 -4.14 19.48 -2.29
CA THR A 17 -3.20 18.48 -2.81
C THR A 17 -2.31 19.09 -3.89
N ASP A 18 -0.99 18.92 -3.78
CA ASP A 18 -0.03 19.39 -4.78
C ASP A 18 0.09 18.38 -5.91
N TRP A 19 -0.81 18.49 -6.88
CA TRP A 19 -0.82 17.63 -8.06
C TRP A 19 0.42 17.80 -8.94
N GLY A 20 1.03 19.00 -8.99
CA GLY A 20 2.20 19.26 -9.83
C GLY A 20 3.38 18.37 -9.44
N SER A 21 3.72 18.38 -8.15
CA SER A 21 4.79 17.55 -7.59
C SER A 21 4.48 16.06 -7.70
N ILE A 22 3.23 15.65 -7.51
CA ILE A 22 2.79 14.25 -7.67
C ILE A 22 2.95 13.77 -9.13
N TRP A 23 2.57 14.59 -10.11
CA TRP A 23 2.70 14.25 -11.54
C TRP A 23 4.17 14.10 -11.94
N ILE A 24 5.02 15.06 -11.58
CA ILE A 24 6.45 15.01 -11.89
C ILE A 24 7.11 13.81 -11.21
N GLY A 25 6.82 13.59 -9.91
CA GLY A 25 7.31 12.42 -9.18
C GLY A 25 6.88 11.10 -9.83
N SER A 26 5.64 11.03 -10.35
CA SER A 26 5.13 9.87 -11.07
C SER A 26 5.84 9.66 -12.42
N VAL A 27 6.14 10.73 -13.17
CA VAL A 27 6.92 10.66 -14.42
C VAL A 27 8.35 10.15 -14.15
N VAL A 28 9.02 10.67 -13.13
CA VAL A 28 10.36 10.20 -12.73
C VAL A 28 10.31 8.73 -12.30
N CYS A 29 9.28 8.34 -11.56
CA CYS A 29 9.05 6.95 -11.16
C CYS A 29 8.85 6.02 -12.36
N PHE A 30 8.05 6.44 -13.35
CA PHE A 30 7.86 5.74 -14.61
C PHE A 30 9.17 5.56 -15.38
N LEU A 31 9.92 6.64 -15.62
CA LEU A 31 11.18 6.58 -16.36
C LEU A 31 12.22 5.69 -15.66
N THR A 32 12.30 5.74 -14.34
CA THR A 32 13.20 4.88 -13.54
C THR A 32 12.79 3.41 -13.65
N ALA A 33 11.48 3.11 -13.60
CA ALA A 33 10.97 1.73 -13.74
C ALA A 33 11.17 1.17 -15.16
N THR A 34 11.00 2.01 -16.18
CA THR A 34 11.31 1.69 -17.58
C THR A 34 12.79 1.36 -17.75
N GLN A 35 13.68 2.19 -17.20
CA GLN A 35 15.11 1.95 -17.26
C GLN A 35 15.51 0.66 -16.52
N PHE A 36 14.88 0.34 -15.39
CA PHE A 36 15.15 -0.91 -14.68
C PHE A 36 14.96 -2.14 -15.58
N SER A 37 13.85 -2.13 -16.33
CA SER A 37 13.31 -3.32 -17.00
C SER A 37 13.68 -3.45 -18.47
N ILE A 38 14.06 -2.36 -19.16
CA ILE A 38 14.42 -2.37 -20.58
C ILE A 38 15.49 -3.40 -20.97
N TYR A 39 16.32 -3.81 -20.02
CA TYR A 39 17.40 -4.76 -20.23
C TYR A 39 16.97 -6.22 -20.31
N PHE A 40 15.83 -6.63 -19.76
CA PHE A 40 15.58 -8.04 -19.47
C PHE A 40 15.63 -8.96 -20.70
N SER A 41 15.09 -8.52 -21.84
CA SER A 41 15.13 -9.31 -23.07
C SER A 41 16.54 -9.41 -23.67
N SER A 42 17.40 -8.41 -23.48
CA SER A 42 18.72 -8.29 -24.10
C SER A 42 19.91 -8.64 -23.19
N LEU A 43 19.72 -8.70 -21.88
CA LEU A 43 20.80 -8.85 -20.89
C LEU A 43 21.52 -10.20 -21.03
N TRP A 44 20.77 -11.31 -21.15
CA TRP A 44 21.36 -12.65 -21.31
C TRP A 44 22.05 -12.84 -22.67
N PRO A 45 21.40 -12.52 -23.82
CA PRO A 45 22.06 -12.58 -25.12
C PRO A 45 23.34 -11.72 -25.18
N TYR A 46 23.32 -10.51 -24.58
CA TYR A 46 24.51 -9.67 -24.53
C TYR A 46 25.63 -10.25 -23.69
N LEU A 47 25.29 -10.84 -22.54
CA LEU A 47 26.26 -11.53 -21.69
C LEU A 47 26.93 -12.67 -22.47
N LEU A 48 26.17 -13.51 -23.16
CA LEU A 48 26.70 -14.59 -23.99
C LEU A 48 27.46 -14.10 -25.23
N GLN A 49 27.15 -12.90 -25.72
CA GLN A 49 27.90 -12.28 -26.82
C GLN A 49 29.31 -11.88 -26.40
N LEU A 50 29.48 -11.44 -25.15
CA LEU A 50 30.77 -10.97 -24.62
C LEU A 50 31.55 -12.03 -23.84
N ASP A 51 30.84 -12.94 -23.14
CA ASP A 51 31.40 -14.01 -22.33
C ASP A 51 30.59 -15.31 -22.56
N PRO A 52 30.91 -16.08 -23.62
CA PRO A 52 30.19 -17.31 -23.99
C PRO A 52 30.20 -18.40 -22.93
N ASN A 53 31.14 -18.36 -21.99
CA ASN A 53 31.28 -19.33 -20.90
C ASN A 53 30.40 -18.98 -19.68
N SER A 54 29.57 -17.94 -19.78
CA SER A 54 28.65 -17.55 -18.73
C SER A 54 27.53 -18.58 -18.52
N THR A 55 27.09 -18.70 -17.27
CA THR A 55 26.00 -19.61 -16.88
C THR A 55 24.77 -18.84 -16.44
N GLU A 56 23.61 -19.48 -16.57
CA GLU A 56 22.32 -18.96 -16.16
C GLU A 56 22.29 -18.72 -14.65
N ASN A 57 22.99 -19.55 -13.87
CA ASN A 57 23.18 -19.34 -12.42
C ASN A 57 23.79 -17.98 -12.13
N PHE A 58 24.88 -17.64 -12.83
CA PHE A 58 25.52 -16.34 -12.67
C PHE A 58 24.64 -15.21 -13.21
N PHE A 59 23.90 -15.45 -14.29
CA PHE A 59 22.91 -14.51 -14.80
C PHE A 59 21.79 -14.23 -13.78
N GLY A 60 21.33 -15.24 -13.05
CA GLY A 60 20.39 -15.08 -11.93
C GLY A 60 20.95 -14.15 -10.85
N VAL A 61 22.25 -14.25 -10.54
CA VAL A 61 22.94 -13.32 -9.63
C VAL A 61 22.98 -11.89 -10.20
N ILE A 62 23.28 -11.72 -11.48
CA ILE A 62 23.26 -10.41 -12.16
C ILE A 62 21.86 -9.76 -12.10
N ALA A 63 20.80 -10.54 -12.31
CA ALA A 63 19.44 -10.05 -12.20
C ALA A 63 19.09 -9.65 -10.75
N ALA A 64 19.53 -10.48 -9.79
CA ALA A 64 19.24 -10.30 -8.37
C ALA A 64 19.98 -9.12 -7.71
N VAL A 65 21.23 -8.84 -8.12
CA VAL A 65 22.05 -7.79 -7.50
C VAL A 65 21.47 -6.39 -7.67
N TYR A 66 20.70 -6.15 -8.74
CA TYR A 66 19.94 -4.92 -8.89
C TYR A 66 18.96 -4.74 -7.73
N SER A 67 18.15 -5.77 -7.47
CA SER A 67 17.13 -5.77 -6.40
C SER A 67 17.76 -5.66 -5.02
N LEU A 68 18.93 -6.29 -4.81
CA LEU A 68 19.71 -6.12 -3.58
C LEU A 68 20.15 -4.67 -3.37
N GLY A 69 20.74 -4.06 -4.40
CA GLY A 69 21.16 -2.66 -4.37
C GLY A 69 20.00 -1.73 -4.01
N GLN A 70 18.83 -1.94 -4.63
CA GLN A 70 17.62 -1.17 -4.36
C GLN A 70 17.11 -1.37 -2.93
N ALA A 71 17.05 -2.62 -2.45
CA ALA A 71 16.55 -2.95 -1.12
C ALA A 71 17.41 -2.33 -0.01
N LEU A 72 18.74 -2.30 -0.19
CA LEU A 72 19.67 -1.69 0.76
C LEU A 72 19.65 -0.16 0.72
N SER A 73 19.53 0.44 -0.47
CA SER A 73 19.57 1.90 -0.61
C SER A 73 18.24 2.58 -0.26
N SER A 74 17.08 1.91 -0.41
CA SER A 74 15.78 2.51 -0.10
C SER A 74 15.65 3.03 1.35
N PRO A 75 16.02 2.28 2.41
CA PRO A 75 16.03 2.79 3.77
C PRO A 75 17.00 3.95 3.98
N VAL A 76 18.17 3.90 3.32
CA VAL A 76 19.20 4.95 3.41
C VAL A 76 18.68 6.26 2.82
N PHE A 77 18.10 6.22 1.61
CA PHE A 77 17.49 7.39 1.00
C PHE A 77 16.28 7.90 1.79
N GLY A 78 15.48 6.99 2.35
CA GLY A 78 14.35 7.35 3.22
C GLY A 78 14.80 8.08 4.48
N PHE A 79 15.81 7.55 5.18
CA PHE A 79 16.38 8.19 6.37
C PHE A 79 17.01 9.54 6.04
N TRP A 80 17.78 9.61 4.95
CA TRP A 80 18.40 10.85 4.51
C TRP A 80 17.35 11.91 4.17
N SER A 81 16.33 11.56 3.40
CA SER A 81 15.24 12.47 3.04
C SER A 81 14.49 12.98 4.27
N ASN A 82 14.17 12.09 5.22
CA ASN A 82 13.50 12.47 6.47
C ASN A 82 14.33 13.45 7.29
N LYS A 83 15.66 13.28 7.33
CA LYS A 83 16.58 14.16 8.05
C LYS A 83 16.60 15.57 7.44
N ILE A 84 16.61 15.68 6.12
CA ILE A 84 16.66 16.98 5.41
C ILE A 84 15.29 17.58 5.10
N LYS A 85 14.20 16.82 5.36
CA LYS A 85 12.81 17.16 5.03
C LYS A 85 12.58 17.49 3.55
N GLN A 86 13.37 16.88 2.67
CA GLN A 86 13.36 17.11 1.23
C GLN A 86 13.58 15.79 0.49
N THR A 87 12.85 15.56 -0.59
CA THR A 87 12.91 14.35 -1.43
C THR A 87 13.70 14.59 -2.70
N ARG A 88 13.82 15.86 -3.15
CA ARG A 88 14.51 16.24 -4.39
C ARG A 88 15.97 15.80 -4.44
N TYR A 89 16.80 16.22 -3.49
CA TYR A 89 18.25 15.94 -3.53
C TYR A 89 18.61 14.45 -3.44
N PRO A 90 18.01 13.65 -2.53
CA PRO A 90 18.28 12.22 -2.49
C PRO A 90 17.85 11.51 -3.79
N THR A 91 16.75 11.96 -4.40
CA THR A 91 16.30 11.46 -5.70
C THR A 91 17.30 11.77 -6.81
N MET A 92 17.82 13.01 -6.87
CA MET A 92 18.85 13.39 -7.84
C MET A 92 20.12 12.53 -7.70
N VAL A 93 20.58 12.26 -6.47
CA VAL A 93 21.75 11.39 -6.25
C VAL A 93 21.48 9.96 -6.72
N GLY A 94 20.30 9.40 -6.45
CA GLY A 94 19.95 8.07 -6.94
C GLY A 94 19.91 7.99 -8.47
N ILE A 95 19.38 9.01 -9.15
CA ILE A 95 19.40 9.08 -10.62
C ILE A 95 20.84 9.19 -11.16
N SER A 96 21.70 9.97 -10.51
CA SER A 96 23.12 10.05 -10.88
C SER A 96 23.83 8.71 -10.73
N LEU A 97 23.54 7.95 -9.67
CA LEU A 97 24.05 6.58 -9.52
C LEU A 97 23.52 5.67 -10.65
N ALA A 98 22.25 5.76 -11.00
CA ALA A 98 21.68 5.01 -12.12
C ALA A 98 22.35 5.36 -13.47
N ALA A 99 22.72 6.64 -13.67
CA ALA A 99 23.47 7.08 -14.84
C ALA A 99 24.89 6.48 -14.87
N ILE A 100 25.61 6.49 -13.74
CA ILE A 100 26.92 5.83 -13.62
C ILE A 100 26.81 4.35 -13.97
N GLY A 101 25.77 3.67 -13.48
CA GLY A 101 25.51 2.27 -13.79
C GLY A 101 25.33 1.99 -15.28
N ASN A 102 24.59 2.86 -16.01
CA ASN A 102 24.48 2.75 -17.47
C ASN A 102 25.82 3.02 -18.19
N ILE A 103 26.63 3.96 -17.70
CA ILE A 103 27.96 4.21 -18.27
C ILE A 103 28.82 2.95 -18.16
N ILE A 104 28.84 2.32 -16.98
CA ILE A 104 29.55 1.04 -16.78
C ILE A 104 29.00 -0.02 -17.75
N TYR A 105 27.68 -0.08 -17.96
CA TYR A 105 27.06 -1.01 -18.91
C TYR A 105 27.55 -0.83 -20.35
N ILE A 106 27.66 0.42 -20.81
CA ILE A 106 28.14 0.77 -22.16
C ILE A 106 29.62 0.41 -22.32
N MET A 107 30.39 0.44 -21.24
CA MET A 107 31.82 0.13 -21.22
C MET A 107 32.15 -1.38 -21.19
N LEU A 108 31.15 -2.27 -21.09
CA LEU A 108 31.36 -3.73 -21.10
C LEU A 108 32.26 -4.25 -22.25
N PRO A 109 32.13 -3.77 -23.51
CA PRO A 109 32.97 -4.21 -24.62
C PRO A 109 34.45 -3.83 -24.49
N LEU A 110 34.81 -2.93 -23.57
CA LEU A 110 36.20 -2.58 -23.30
C LEU A 110 36.96 -3.70 -22.57
N ASN A 111 36.24 -4.66 -21.99
CA ASN A 111 36.79 -5.84 -21.33
C ASN A 111 37.89 -5.51 -20.29
N ILE A 112 37.70 -4.42 -19.52
CA ILE A 112 38.62 -4.00 -18.44
C ILE A 112 38.73 -5.08 -17.36
N ILE A 113 37.60 -5.74 -17.11
CA ILE A 113 37.39 -6.90 -16.23
C ILE A 113 36.46 -7.85 -16.99
N THR A 114 36.43 -9.13 -16.60
CA THR A 114 35.57 -10.14 -17.26
C THR A 114 34.13 -9.62 -17.40
N PRO A 115 33.50 -9.68 -18.59
CA PRO A 115 32.25 -8.98 -18.88
C PRO A 115 31.12 -9.29 -17.90
N LYS A 116 31.02 -10.55 -17.44
CA LYS A 116 30.03 -10.96 -16.44
C LYS A 116 30.12 -10.20 -15.12
N TYR A 117 31.34 -9.96 -14.60
CA TYR A 117 31.54 -9.20 -13.36
C TYR A 117 31.29 -7.72 -13.56
N MET A 118 31.70 -7.17 -14.71
CA MET A 118 31.44 -5.78 -15.05
C MET A 118 29.93 -5.49 -15.21
N MET A 119 29.20 -6.42 -15.83
CA MET A 119 27.74 -6.39 -15.92
C MET A 119 27.11 -6.43 -14.52
N MET A 120 27.57 -7.33 -13.65
CA MET A 120 27.10 -7.42 -12.26
C MET A 120 27.29 -6.09 -11.50
N ILE A 121 28.47 -5.46 -11.63
CA ILE A 121 28.76 -4.16 -11.02
C ILE A 121 27.84 -3.07 -11.57
N SER A 122 27.66 -3.01 -12.90
CA SER A 122 26.72 -2.08 -13.53
C SER A 122 25.32 -2.25 -12.93
N ARG A 123 24.78 -3.47 -12.89
CA ARG A 123 23.45 -3.76 -12.33
C ARG A 123 23.34 -3.41 -10.85
N ALA A 124 24.39 -3.64 -10.06
CA ALA A 124 24.41 -3.27 -8.64
C ALA A 124 24.34 -1.75 -8.45
N VAL A 125 25.12 -0.97 -9.20
CA VAL A 125 25.13 0.50 -9.15
C VAL A 125 23.81 1.09 -9.67
N MET A 126 23.22 0.50 -10.70
CA MET A 126 21.87 0.88 -11.14
C MET A 126 20.81 0.57 -10.08
N GLY A 127 20.95 -0.58 -9.41
CA GLY A 127 20.06 -1.02 -8.35
C GLY A 127 20.08 -0.08 -7.16
N THR A 128 21.26 0.32 -6.70
CA THR A 128 21.40 1.31 -5.61
C THR A 128 20.72 2.62 -6.01
N GLY A 129 20.89 3.10 -7.25
CA GLY A 129 20.16 4.25 -7.78
C GLY A 129 18.63 4.08 -7.76
N GLY A 130 18.12 2.88 -8.05
CA GLY A 130 16.70 2.54 -8.02
C GLY A 130 16.03 2.62 -6.63
N GLY A 131 16.81 2.76 -5.55
CA GLY A 131 16.28 2.93 -4.18
C GLY A 131 15.33 4.11 -4.01
N ILE A 132 15.41 5.09 -4.90
CA ILE A 132 14.57 6.30 -4.94
C ILE A 132 13.08 6.02 -5.21
N ILE A 133 12.72 4.84 -5.73
CA ILE A 133 11.32 4.49 -6.00
C ILE A 133 10.49 4.52 -4.71
N ALA A 134 11.04 4.03 -3.60
CA ALA A 134 10.38 4.09 -2.29
C ALA A 134 10.21 5.54 -1.81
N LEU A 135 11.17 6.40 -2.13
CA LEU A 135 11.16 7.81 -1.77
C LEU A 135 10.11 8.58 -2.56
N LEU A 136 10.02 8.40 -3.87
CA LEU A 136 9.01 9.01 -4.75
C LEU A 136 7.58 8.57 -4.38
N ARG A 137 7.41 7.32 -3.92
CA ARG A 137 6.12 6.90 -3.38
C ARG A 137 5.78 7.61 -2.08
N THR A 138 6.75 7.76 -1.19
CA THR A 138 6.54 8.49 0.06
C THR A 138 6.25 9.97 -0.21
N SER A 139 6.92 10.59 -1.19
CA SER A 139 6.66 11.98 -1.57
C SER A 139 5.24 12.19 -2.09
N SER A 140 4.68 11.23 -2.84
CA SER A 140 3.27 11.29 -3.28
C SER A 140 2.28 11.29 -2.10
N VAL A 141 2.63 10.63 -0.99
CA VAL A 141 1.82 10.61 0.24
C VAL A 141 1.96 11.92 1.01
N THR A 142 3.17 12.51 1.07
CA THR A 142 3.39 13.78 1.75
C THR A 142 2.88 14.99 0.96
N ALA A 143 2.76 14.89 -0.35
CA ALA A 143 2.21 15.94 -1.21
C ALA A 143 0.67 15.90 -1.34
N SER A 144 0.00 14.87 -0.80
CA SER A 144 -1.46 14.68 -0.93
C SER A 144 -2.23 14.83 0.39
N THR A 145 -3.44 15.36 0.28
CA THR A 145 -4.40 15.40 1.38
C THR A 145 -4.98 14.00 1.65
N PRO A 146 -5.53 13.71 2.85
CA PRO A 146 -6.14 12.42 3.16
C PRO A 146 -7.23 12.00 2.17
N LYS A 147 -7.99 12.95 1.61
CA LYS A 147 -9.04 12.71 0.62
C LYS A 147 -8.49 12.21 -0.71
N ASP A 148 -7.39 12.79 -1.18
CA ASP A 148 -6.79 12.47 -2.48
C ASP A 148 -5.67 11.42 -2.40
N ARG A 149 -5.26 11.03 -1.19
CA ARG A 149 -4.11 10.13 -0.94
C ARG A 149 -4.20 8.82 -1.71
N ALA A 150 -5.37 8.18 -1.74
CA ALA A 150 -5.56 6.95 -2.49
C ALA A 150 -5.31 7.16 -4.00
N ARG A 151 -5.79 8.28 -4.55
CA ARG A 151 -5.58 8.66 -5.95
C ARG A 151 -4.09 8.96 -6.23
N ALA A 152 -3.42 9.71 -5.37
CA ALA A 152 -1.99 9.99 -5.50
C ALA A 152 -1.12 8.72 -5.47
N ILE A 153 -1.38 7.82 -4.50
CA ILE A 153 -0.70 6.52 -4.41
C ILE A 153 -0.97 5.67 -5.66
N SER A 154 -2.22 5.66 -6.14
CA SER A 154 -2.60 4.90 -7.35
C SER A 154 -1.88 5.41 -8.60
N LEU A 155 -1.73 6.74 -8.75
CA LEU A 155 -1.04 7.35 -9.88
C LEU A 155 0.44 6.97 -9.88
N ASN A 156 1.13 7.14 -8.75
CA ASN A 156 2.55 6.80 -8.65
C ASN A 156 2.80 5.29 -8.79
N THR A 157 1.90 4.45 -8.25
CA THR A 157 2.00 2.98 -8.38
C THR A 157 1.68 2.51 -9.80
N GLY A 158 0.71 3.15 -10.46
CA GLY A 158 0.38 2.95 -11.86
C GLY A 158 1.54 3.33 -12.76
N ALA A 159 2.18 4.48 -12.51
CA ALA A 159 3.36 4.94 -13.24
C ALA A 159 4.54 3.95 -13.11
N PHE A 160 4.84 3.49 -11.90
CA PHE A 160 5.85 2.45 -11.67
C PHE A 160 5.52 1.16 -12.42
N SER A 161 4.26 0.69 -12.31
CA SER A 161 3.82 -0.55 -12.94
C SER A 161 3.89 -0.46 -14.45
N LEU A 162 3.43 0.65 -15.04
CA LEU A 162 3.47 0.89 -16.48
C LEU A 162 4.90 0.97 -17.00
N GLY A 163 5.81 1.62 -16.28
CA GLY A 163 7.22 1.68 -16.66
C GLY A 163 7.88 0.31 -16.61
N LEU A 164 7.60 -0.46 -15.55
CA LEU A 164 8.07 -1.85 -15.41
C LEU A 164 7.60 -2.73 -16.56
N THR A 165 6.33 -2.63 -16.96
CA THR A 165 5.80 -3.47 -18.05
C THR A 165 6.32 -3.02 -19.42
N LEU A 166 6.38 -1.70 -19.66
CA LEU A 166 6.72 -1.13 -20.95
C LEU A 166 8.22 -1.21 -21.28
N GLY A 167 9.10 -1.22 -20.28
CA GLY A 167 10.55 -1.21 -20.48
C GLY A 167 11.04 -2.27 -21.48
N PRO A 168 10.82 -3.57 -21.25
CA PRO A 168 11.31 -4.60 -22.17
C PRO A 168 10.66 -4.51 -23.57
N ALA A 169 9.48 -3.90 -23.70
CA ALA A 169 8.87 -3.65 -25.01
C ALA A 169 9.67 -2.60 -25.81
N LEU A 170 10.22 -1.57 -25.15
CA LEU A 170 11.01 -0.53 -25.81
C LEU A 170 12.31 -1.08 -26.42
N GLN A 171 12.78 -2.24 -25.96
CA GLN A 171 13.94 -2.91 -26.55
C GLN A 171 13.77 -3.19 -28.05
N ILE A 172 12.53 -3.37 -28.52
CA ILE A 172 12.25 -3.64 -29.94
C ILE A 172 12.75 -2.51 -30.86
N PHE A 173 12.75 -1.25 -30.38
CA PHE A 173 13.23 -0.09 -31.15
C PHE A 173 14.74 -0.15 -31.45
N PHE A 174 15.50 -0.93 -30.68
CA PHE A 174 16.94 -1.13 -30.91
C PHE A 174 17.24 -2.34 -31.80
N THR A 175 16.24 -3.17 -32.14
CA THR A 175 16.43 -4.35 -33.01
C THR A 175 17.02 -3.97 -34.38
N PRO A 176 16.59 -2.89 -35.05
CA PRO A 176 17.18 -2.49 -36.33
C PRO A 176 18.67 -2.12 -36.28
N LEU A 177 19.22 -1.81 -35.09
CA LEU A 177 20.66 -1.55 -34.96
C LEU A 177 21.48 -2.83 -35.13
N SER A 178 20.90 -4.00 -34.82
CA SER A 178 21.55 -5.33 -34.84
C SER A 178 22.91 -5.34 -34.11
N TYR A 179 23.67 -6.43 -34.19
CA TYR A 179 25.06 -6.51 -33.74
C TYR A 179 25.99 -6.71 -34.96
N PRO A 180 27.12 -5.98 -35.07
CA PRO A 180 27.78 -5.18 -34.05
C PRO A 180 27.38 -3.69 -34.01
N GLY A 181 26.43 -3.28 -34.85
CA GLY A 181 25.88 -1.93 -34.91
C GLY A 181 26.85 -0.83 -35.37
N ILE A 182 26.55 0.41 -35.00
CA ILE A 182 27.26 1.62 -35.41
C ILE A 182 28.43 1.90 -34.46
N GLN A 183 29.63 2.12 -34.99
CA GLN A 183 30.79 2.48 -34.16
C GLN A 183 30.66 3.91 -33.62
N LEU A 184 30.83 4.10 -32.31
CA LEU A 184 30.81 5.41 -31.67
C LEU A 184 32.23 5.91 -31.38
N ILE A 185 32.88 5.35 -30.35
CA ILE A 185 34.21 5.77 -29.89
C ILE A 185 35.01 4.53 -29.49
N GLY A 186 36.17 4.32 -30.13
CA GLY A 186 37.00 3.15 -29.89
C GLY A 186 36.22 1.84 -30.11
N ASN A 187 36.21 0.96 -29.09
CA ASN A 187 35.48 -0.31 -29.10
C ASN A 187 34.01 -0.16 -28.65
N ILE A 188 33.56 1.03 -28.25
CA ILE A 188 32.17 1.28 -27.89
C ILE A 188 31.35 1.45 -29.17
N ARG A 189 30.31 0.63 -29.31
CA ARG A 189 29.38 0.65 -30.45
C ARG A 189 27.96 0.87 -29.95
N LEU A 190 27.16 1.61 -30.72
CA LEU A 190 25.71 1.69 -30.60
C LEU A 190 25.10 0.50 -31.34
N ASN A 191 24.56 -0.46 -30.60
CA ASN A 191 23.98 -1.68 -31.15
C ASN A 191 22.73 -2.09 -30.36
N LEU A 192 22.15 -3.23 -30.75
CA LEU A 192 21.00 -3.85 -30.08
C LEU A 192 21.14 -3.91 -28.55
N TYR A 193 22.34 -4.16 -28.03
CA TYR A 193 22.59 -4.40 -26.62
C TYR A 193 22.95 -3.13 -25.83
N THR A 194 23.66 -2.18 -26.44
CA THR A 194 24.09 -0.93 -25.79
C THR A 194 23.08 0.22 -25.93
N GLY A 195 22.22 0.17 -26.95
CA GLY A 195 21.13 1.14 -27.18
C GLY A 195 20.24 1.39 -25.96
N PRO A 196 19.75 0.35 -25.26
CA PRO A 196 19.00 0.48 -24.01
C PRO A 196 19.72 1.33 -22.96
N ALA A 197 21.02 1.12 -22.75
CA ALA A 197 21.79 1.88 -21.77
C ALA A 197 21.99 3.34 -22.16
N ILE A 198 22.21 3.61 -23.45
CA ILE A 198 22.29 4.97 -23.99
C ILE A 198 20.95 5.68 -23.82
N SER A 199 19.83 5.01 -24.11
CA SER A 199 18.49 5.56 -23.87
C SER A 199 18.22 5.82 -22.39
N GLY A 200 18.74 4.96 -21.51
CA GLY A 200 18.70 5.14 -20.06
C GLY A 200 19.48 6.38 -19.60
N LEU A 201 20.62 6.72 -20.24
CA LEU A 201 21.34 7.97 -19.96
C LEU A 201 20.52 9.20 -20.33
N VAL A 202 19.83 9.16 -21.48
CA VAL A 202 18.92 10.23 -21.89
C VAL A 202 17.77 10.36 -20.88
N ALA A 203 17.16 9.24 -20.47
CA ALA A 203 16.10 9.24 -19.46
C ALA A 203 16.58 9.81 -18.11
N ASN A 204 17.79 9.47 -17.66
CA ASN A 204 18.38 10.03 -16.44
C ASN A 204 18.62 11.54 -16.56
N ALA A 205 19.12 12.03 -17.69
CA ALA A 205 19.29 13.47 -17.93
C ALA A 205 17.95 14.22 -17.92
N VAL A 206 16.90 13.64 -18.51
CA VAL A 206 15.55 14.19 -18.45
C VAL A 206 15.04 14.21 -17.01
N CYS A 207 15.19 13.12 -16.25
CA CYS A 207 14.77 13.06 -14.86
C CYS A 207 15.49 14.10 -13.99
N LEU A 208 16.82 14.24 -14.14
CA LEU A 208 17.60 15.26 -13.44
C LEU A 208 17.12 16.68 -13.80
N SER A 209 16.82 16.92 -15.08
CA SER A 209 16.32 18.23 -15.53
C SER A 209 14.94 18.53 -14.93
N LEU A 210 14.01 17.56 -14.93
CA LEU A 210 12.69 17.71 -14.31
C LEU A 210 12.82 17.98 -12.81
N LEU A 211 13.71 17.25 -12.12
CA LEU A 211 13.93 17.45 -10.68
C LEU A 211 14.59 18.79 -10.36
N TYR A 212 15.49 19.27 -11.22
CA TYR A 212 16.21 20.50 -10.98
C TYR A 212 15.37 21.74 -11.30
N PHE A 213 14.68 21.76 -12.44
CA PHE A 213 13.98 22.94 -12.93
C PHE A 213 12.51 23.00 -12.51
N VAL A 214 11.84 21.86 -12.30
CA VAL A 214 10.37 21.82 -12.17
C VAL A 214 9.91 21.25 -10.82
N TYR A 215 10.56 20.21 -10.29
CA TYR A 215 10.11 19.53 -9.08
C TYR A 215 10.31 20.36 -7.81
N THR A 216 9.26 20.43 -7.02
CA THR A 216 9.22 21.09 -5.71
C THR A 216 8.82 20.11 -4.63
N ASP A 217 9.46 20.18 -3.46
CA ASP A 217 9.07 19.37 -2.32
C ASP A 217 7.78 19.93 -1.67
N SER A 218 6.83 19.03 -1.38
CA SER A 218 5.55 19.39 -0.77
C SER A 218 5.27 18.55 0.49
N THR A 219 4.88 19.24 1.56
CA THR A 219 4.65 18.69 2.91
C THR A 219 3.18 18.81 3.35
N VAL A 220 2.27 19.11 2.43
CA VAL A 220 0.83 19.32 2.69
C VAL A 220 0.21 18.18 3.53
N GLY A 221 0.57 16.94 3.23
CA GLY A 221 0.08 15.76 3.95
C GLY A 221 0.61 15.63 5.39
N LEU A 222 1.75 16.24 5.72
CA LEU A 222 2.36 16.20 7.07
C LEU A 222 1.75 17.28 7.99
N HIS A 223 1.50 18.47 7.48
CA HIS A 223 0.92 19.58 8.25
C HIS A 223 -0.48 19.26 8.76
N LYS A 224 -1.32 18.65 7.93
CA LYS A 224 -2.68 18.24 8.33
C LYS A 224 -2.69 17.13 9.39
N VAL A 225 -1.74 16.19 9.33
CA VAL A 225 -1.59 15.13 10.36
C VAL A 225 -1.11 15.73 11.68
N ALA A 226 -0.09 16.60 11.66
CA ALA A 226 0.39 17.26 12.88
C ALA A 226 -0.69 18.17 13.51
N LYS A 227 -1.55 18.80 12.70
CA LYS A 227 -2.69 19.59 13.19
C LYS A 227 -3.76 18.71 13.84
N MET A 228 -4.02 17.52 13.28
CA MET A 228 -4.90 16.51 13.88
C MET A 228 -4.33 15.90 15.17
N GLU A 229 -3.01 15.71 15.27
CA GLU A 229 -2.34 15.19 16.48
C GLU A 229 -2.27 16.23 17.62
N ASN A 230 -2.16 17.53 17.29
CA ASN A 230 -2.08 18.62 18.28
C ASN A 230 -3.43 19.08 18.82
N GLU A 231 -4.55 18.75 18.18
CA GLU A 231 -5.87 18.98 18.74
C GLU A 231 -6.18 17.88 19.78
N SER A 232 -6.69 18.28 20.95
CA SER A 232 -7.09 17.42 22.08
C SER A 232 -8.17 16.36 21.74
N HIS A 233 -8.52 16.22 20.45
CA HIS A 233 -9.39 15.23 19.84
C HIS A 233 -8.76 13.82 19.69
N GLU A 234 -7.44 13.66 19.89
CA GLU A 234 -6.77 12.33 19.82
C GLU A 234 -7.34 11.27 20.77
N ARG A 235 -7.92 11.70 21.91
CA ARG A 235 -8.49 10.78 22.89
C ARG A 235 -9.90 10.28 22.49
N PHE A 236 -10.57 11.00 21.58
CA PHE A 236 -11.95 10.72 21.18
C PHE A 236 -12.08 10.04 19.80
N PHE A 237 -11.05 10.09 18.92
CA PHE A 237 -11.07 9.44 17.60
C PHE A 237 -9.88 8.49 17.37
N ALA A 238 -9.65 7.57 18.31
CA ALA A 238 -8.55 6.63 18.19
C ALA A 238 -8.92 5.44 17.28
N LEU A 239 -8.43 5.45 16.03
CA LEU A 239 -8.74 4.44 15.00
C LEU A 239 -8.59 2.97 15.47
N PRO A 240 -9.57 2.08 15.19
CA PRO A 240 -9.51 0.65 15.54
C PRO A 240 -8.34 -0.06 14.85
N LYS A 241 -7.60 -0.91 15.57
CA LYS A 241 -6.47 -1.67 14.97
C LYS A 241 -6.92 -2.39 13.69
N PHE A 242 -6.12 -2.29 12.62
CA PHE A 242 -6.41 -3.00 11.38
C PHE A 242 -6.10 -4.49 11.50
N ASP A 243 -6.70 -5.31 10.63
CA ASP A 243 -6.45 -6.75 10.60
C ASP A 243 -5.08 -7.05 9.96
N TRP A 244 -4.12 -7.43 10.81
CA TRP A 244 -2.77 -7.77 10.37
C TRP A 244 -2.72 -9.03 9.51
N ILE A 245 -3.63 -9.99 9.71
CA ILE A 245 -3.69 -11.21 8.89
C ILE A 245 -4.12 -10.86 7.48
N ALA A 246 -5.15 -10.01 7.34
CA ALA A 246 -5.58 -9.53 6.04
C ALA A 246 -4.46 -8.74 5.31
N ALA A 247 -3.73 -7.88 6.05
CA ALA A 247 -2.57 -7.19 5.52
C ALA A 247 -1.45 -8.15 5.09
N ALA A 248 -1.17 -9.20 5.87
CA ALA A 248 -0.17 -10.22 5.56
C ALA A 248 -0.50 -11.00 4.27
N VAL A 249 -1.78 -11.30 4.01
CA VAL A 249 -2.23 -11.91 2.75
C VAL A 249 -1.91 -11.00 1.56
N CYS A 250 -2.17 -9.70 1.65
CA CYS A 250 -1.80 -8.74 0.59
C CYS A 250 -0.27 -8.67 0.39
N ILE A 251 0.50 -8.67 1.49
CA ILE A 251 1.98 -8.68 1.44
C ILE A 251 2.51 -9.94 0.74
N PHE A 252 1.99 -11.11 1.10
CA PHE A 252 2.33 -12.37 0.43
C PHE A 252 1.94 -12.34 -1.05
N THR A 253 0.77 -11.80 -1.37
CA THR A 253 0.32 -11.67 -2.77
C THR A 253 1.28 -10.81 -3.58
N ARG A 254 1.81 -9.74 -2.98
CA ARG A 254 2.85 -8.93 -3.62
C ARG A 254 4.14 -9.69 -3.82
N PHE A 255 4.56 -10.50 -2.85
CA PHE A 255 5.69 -11.40 -2.98
C PHE A 255 5.49 -12.33 -4.18
N ALA A 256 4.40 -13.10 -4.20
CA ALA A 256 4.08 -14.06 -5.25
C ALA A 256 4.05 -13.40 -6.64
N GLN A 257 3.37 -12.25 -6.77
CA GLN A 257 3.30 -11.50 -8.03
C GLN A 257 4.68 -11.10 -8.54
N MET A 258 5.52 -10.52 -7.67
CA MET A 258 6.84 -10.03 -8.06
C MET A 258 7.83 -11.18 -8.30
N PHE A 259 7.67 -12.29 -7.57
CA PHE A 259 8.48 -13.50 -7.72
C PHE A 259 8.27 -14.10 -9.12
N VAL A 260 7.02 -14.41 -9.47
CA VAL A 260 6.63 -14.97 -10.76
C VAL A 260 7.11 -14.11 -11.93
N VAL A 261 6.77 -12.81 -11.90
CA VAL A 261 7.04 -11.89 -13.03
C VAL A 261 8.54 -11.75 -13.27
N THR A 262 9.31 -11.58 -12.20
CA THR A 262 10.77 -11.42 -12.35
C THR A 262 11.47 -12.71 -12.74
N ASN A 263 10.95 -13.87 -12.34
CA ASN A 263 11.47 -15.16 -12.80
C ASN A 263 11.19 -15.37 -14.28
N LEU A 264 9.99 -15.03 -14.73
CA LEU A 264 9.61 -15.00 -16.14
C LEU A 264 10.49 -14.08 -16.98
N GLU A 265 10.76 -12.87 -16.49
CA GLU A 265 11.67 -11.90 -17.14
C GLU A 265 13.12 -12.41 -17.20
N THR A 266 13.58 -13.08 -16.14
CA THR A 266 14.96 -13.57 -16.06
C THR A 266 15.16 -14.80 -16.96
N ILE A 267 14.27 -15.79 -16.88
CA ILE A 267 14.40 -17.02 -17.64
C ILE A 267 13.94 -16.87 -19.09
N GLY A 268 13.14 -15.87 -19.44
CA GLY A 268 12.57 -15.69 -20.77
C GLY A 268 13.60 -15.85 -21.91
N SER A 269 14.72 -15.13 -21.84
CA SER A 269 15.76 -15.20 -22.87
C SER A 269 16.56 -16.52 -22.87
N PRO A 270 17.06 -17.06 -21.73
CA PRO A 270 17.65 -18.40 -21.69
C PRO A 270 16.71 -19.50 -22.18
N LEU A 271 15.44 -19.44 -21.79
CA LEU A 271 14.41 -20.39 -22.18
C LEU A 271 14.14 -20.36 -23.67
N SER A 272 13.97 -19.17 -24.26
CA SER A 272 13.69 -19.06 -25.68
C SER A 272 14.85 -19.53 -26.56
N MET A 273 16.10 -19.24 -26.17
CA MET A 273 17.27 -19.74 -26.87
C MET A 273 17.42 -21.27 -26.75
N THR A 274 17.09 -21.83 -25.58
CA THR A 274 17.24 -23.27 -25.28
C THR A 274 16.11 -24.11 -25.86
N MET A 275 14.86 -23.70 -25.64
CA MET A 275 13.65 -24.47 -26.00
C MET A 275 13.21 -24.22 -27.45
N PHE A 276 13.30 -22.98 -27.93
CA PHE A 276 12.81 -22.61 -29.26
C PHE A 276 13.93 -22.49 -30.30
N ALA A 277 15.18 -22.79 -29.90
CA ALA A 277 16.36 -22.69 -30.74
C ALA A 277 16.48 -21.32 -31.45
N TRP A 278 16.10 -20.25 -30.76
CA TRP A 278 16.26 -18.89 -31.26
C TRP A 278 17.70 -18.42 -31.09
N ASP A 279 18.21 -17.75 -32.13
CA ASP A 279 19.45 -16.99 -32.05
C ASP A 279 19.31 -15.80 -31.08
N ARG A 280 20.43 -15.16 -30.74
CA ARG A 280 20.50 -14.05 -29.79
C ARG A 280 19.61 -12.88 -30.23
N GLU A 281 19.65 -12.47 -31.49
CA GLU A 281 18.90 -11.29 -31.97
C GLU A 281 17.39 -11.56 -32.04
N THR A 282 17.02 -12.73 -32.55
CA THR A 282 15.65 -13.25 -32.62
C THR A 282 15.06 -13.42 -31.23
N SER A 283 15.86 -13.92 -30.28
CA SER A 283 15.47 -14.00 -28.87
C SER A 283 15.16 -12.63 -28.28
N VAL A 284 16.00 -11.62 -28.52
CA VAL A 284 15.71 -10.25 -28.09
C VAL A 284 14.42 -9.74 -28.74
N PHE A 285 14.26 -9.90 -30.06
CA PHE A 285 13.11 -9.39 -30.79
C PHE A 285 11.79 -9.97 -30.29
N TYR A 286 11.65 -11.29 -30.23
CA TYR A 286 10.39 -11.93 -29.85
C TYR A 286 10.07 -11.78 -28.36
N ASN A 287 11.06 -11.81 -27.47
CA ASN A 287 10.81 -11.48 -26.07
C ASN A 287 10.33 -10.03 -25.92
N SER A 288 10.95 -9.08 -26.64
CA SER A 288 10.53 -7.67 -26.62
C SER A 288 9.12 -7.49 -27.18
N LEU A 289 8.78 -8.20 -28.26
CA LEU A 289 7.44 -8.21 -28.85
C LEU A 289 6.39 -8.77 -27.88
N MET A 290 6.72 -9.88 -27.22
CA MET A 290 5.87 -10.52 -26.22
C MET A 290 5.59 -9.58 -25.04
N HIS A 291 6.60 -8.83 -24.59
CA HIS A 291 6.47 -7.79 -23.57
C HIS A 291 5.69 -6.54 -24.07
N GLY A 292 5.79 -6.22 -25.36
CA GLY A 292 4.97 -5.20 -26.01
C GLY A 292 3.49 -5.56 -25.97
N ALA A 293 3.14 -6.79 -26.38
CA ALA A 293 1.77 -7.30 -26.30
C ALA A 293 1.29 -7.35 -24.84
N PHE A 294 2.13 -7.82 -23.91
CA PHE A 294 1.86 -7.80 -22.47
C PHE A 294 1.54 -6.38 -21.97
N SER A 295 2.32 -5.38 -22.37
CA SER A 295 2.10 -3.98 -21.98
C SER A 295 0.82 -3.40 -22.56
N CYS A 296 0.51 -3.70 -23.82
CA CYS A 296 -0.72 -3.27 -24.48
C CYS A 296 -1.96 -3.82 -23.78
N VAL A 297 -1.98 -5.12 -23.46
CA VAL A 297 -3.08 -5.75 -22.71
C VAL A 297 -3.24 -5.09 -21.33
N GLY A 298 -2.13 -4.88 -20.61
CA GLY A 298 -2.15 -4.25 -19.29
C GLY A 298 -2.66 -2.80 -19.34
N PHE A 299 -2.21 -2.03 -20.33
CA PHE A 299 -2.68 -0.66 -20.55
C PHE A 299 -4.18 -0.60 -20.86
N ILE A 300 -4.69 -1.49 -21.71
CA ILE A 300 -6.13 -1.59 -22.00
C ILE A 300 -6.92 -1.87 -20.73
N ILE A 301 -6.44 -2.77 -19.86
CA ILE A 301 -7.09 -3.07 -18.58
C ILE A 301 -7.08 -1.85 -17.65
N TYR A 302 -5.96 -1.13 -17.54
CA TYR A 302 -5.89 0.09 -16.72
C TYR A 302 -6.78 1.22 -17.25
N ALA A 303 -6.77 1.43 -18.58
CA ALA A 303 -7.62 2.40 -19.25
C ALA A 303 -9.10 2.05 -19.07
N ALA A 304 -9.49 0.79 -19.26
CA ALA A 304 -10.86 0.33 -19.05
C ALA A 304 -11.32 0.54 -17.60
N ASN A 305 -10.46 0.23 -16.62
CA ASN A 305 -10.78 0.45 -15.21
C ASN A 305 -11.00 1.93 -14.86
N THR A 306 -10.26 2.83 -15.52
CA THR A 306 -10.34 4.28 -15.29
C THR A 306 -11.53 4.91 -16.01
N ILE A 307 -11.77 4.56 -17.28
CA ILE A 307 -12.81 5.16 -18.13
C ILE A 307 -14.21 4.70 -17.69
N PHE A 308 -14.40 3.40 -17.49
CA PHE A 308 -15.72 2.84 -17.19
C PHE A 308 -16.02 2.78 -15.68
N ASN A 309 -15.13 3.29 -14.84
CA ASN A 309 -15.17 3.13 -13.39
C ASN A 309 -15.40 1.66 -12.98
N PHE A 310 -14.87 0.69 -13.75
CA PHE A 310 -15.00 -0.73 -13.41
C PHE A 310 -14.50 -0.99 -12.00
N GLY A 311 -13.46 -0.29 -11.54
CA GLY A 311 -12.96 -0.39 -10.17
C GLY A 311 -14.00 -0.21 -9.06
N GLN A 312 -15.09 0.54 -9.28
CA GLN A 312 -16.17 0.68 -8.29
C GLN A 312 -17.18 -0.48 -8.34
N LYS A 313 -17.29 -1.16 -9.48
CA LYS A 313 -18.20 -2.30 -9.72
C LYS A 313 -17.51 -3.65 -9.54
N LEU A 314 -16.19 -3.67 -9.65
CA LEU A 314 -15.36 -4.87 -9.60
C LEU A 314 -15.10 -5.23 -8.13
N ASN A 315 -15.43 -6.46 -7.76
CA ASN A 315 -15.06 -6.96 -6.44
C ASN A 315 -13.56 -7.24 -6.42
N HIS A 316 -12.78 -6.28 -5.89
CA HIS A 316 -11.31 -6.35 -5.84
C HIS A 316 -10.77 -7.66 -5.24
N ARG A 317 -11.49 -8.29 -4.30
CA ARG A 317 -11.09 -9.60 -3.75
C ARG A 317 -11.14 -10.70 -4.79
N ILE A 318 -12.22 -10.75 -5.56
CA ILE A 318 -12.39 -11.74 -6.64
C ILE A 318 -11.35 -11.49 -7.73
N SER A 319 -11.06 -10.23 -8.05
CA SER A 319 -10.05 -9.87 -9.06
C SER A 319 -8.65 -10.34 -8.69
N CYS A 320 -8.27 -10.30 -7.42
CA CYS A 320 -7.00 -10.87 -6.96
C CYS A 320 -6.97 -12.40 -7.09
N ILE A 321 -8.07 -13.08 -6.75
CA ILE A 321 -8.19 -14.54 -6.92
C ILE A 321 -8.07 -14.91 -8.40
N VAL A 322 -8.80 -14.23 -9.29
CA VAL A 322 -8.75 -14.44 -10.75
C VAL A 322 -7.33 -14.19 -11.27
N GLY A 323 -6.67 -13.12 -10.85
CA GLY A 323 -5.30 -12.84 -11.25
C GLY A 323 -4.32 -13.94 -10.84
N LEU A 324 -4.41 -14.44 -9.61
CA LEU A 324 -3.56 -15.56 -9.14
C LEU A 324 -3.88 -16.88 -9.87
N LEU A 325 -5.15 -17.15 -10.17
CA LEU A 325 -5.55 -18.31 -10.97
C LEU A 325 -5.02 -18.23 -12.41
N LEU A 326 -5.00 -17.05 -13.02
CA LEU A 326 -4.41 -16.84 -14.34
C LEU A 326 -2.90 -17.12 -14.34
N ILE A 327 -2.20 -16.77 -13.26
CA ILE A 327 -0.79 -17.16 -13.08
C ILE A 327 -0.67 -18.68 -13.06
N VAL A 328 -1.45 -19.38 -12.23
CA VAL A 328 -1.43 -20.86 -12.16
C VAL A 328 -1.72 -21.47 -13.53
N ALA A 329 -2.75 -20.99 -14.22
CA ALA A 329 -3.16 -21.50 -15.51
C ALA A 329 -2.10 -21.29 -16.60
N PHE A 330 -1.39 -20.16 -16.60
CA PHE A 330 -0.26 -19.92 -17.52
C PHE A 330 0.85 -20.97 -17.33
N HIS A 331 1.24 -21.23 -16.09
CA HIS A 331 2.30 -22.21 -15.79
C HIS A 331 1.87 -23.64 -16.13
N LEU A 332 0.60 -24.01 -15.86
CA LEU A 332 0.07 -25.32 -16.25
C LEU A 332 0.01 -25.50 -17.77
N LEU A 333 -0.37 -24.45 -18.50
CA LEU A 333 -0.46 -24.47 -19.96
C LEU A 333 0.92 -24.57 -20.63
N THR A 334 1.94 -23.97 -20.02
CA THR A 334 3.30 -23.95 -20.54
C THR A 334 4.21 -24.98 -19.87
N TYR A 335 3.66 -25.88 -19.05
CA TYR A 335 4.41 -26.97 -18.44
C TYR A 335 4.79 -28.02 -19.50
N PRO A 336 6.04 -28.54 -19.51
CA PRO A 336 6.48 -29.55 -20.46
C PRO A 336 5.91 -30.92 -20.09
N TRP A 337 4.61 -31.11 -20.30
CA TRP A 337 3.91 -32.33 -19.92
C TRP A 337 4.43 -33.56 -20.68
N PRO A 338 4.54 -34.74 -20.03
CA PRO A 338 5.04 -35.97 -20.66
C PRO A 338 4.26 -36.44 -21.89
N PHE A 339 3.02 -35.98 -22.09
CA PHE A 339 2.21 -36.31 -23.26
C PHE A 339 2.57 -35.49 -24.51
N LEU A 340 3.38 -34.42 -24.39
CA LEU A 340 3.83 -33.63 -25.52
C LEU A 340 4.86 -34.43 -26.33
N SER A 341 4.69 -34.48 -27.65
CA SER A 341 5.60 -35.17 -28.56
C SER A 341 6.70 -34.25 -29.08
N GLY A 342 7.91 -34.77 -29.23
CA GLY A 342 9.06 -34.07 -29.81
C GLY A 342 10.28 -34.13 -28.91
N LYS A 343 11.41 -33.60 -29.40
CA LYS A 343 12.66 -33.48 -28.63
C LYS A 343 13.19 -32.06 -28.77
N ILE A 344 13.79 -31.55 -27.70
CA ILE A 344 14.49 -30.27 -27.73
C ILE A 344 15.74 -30.42 -28.59
N GLN A 345 15.95 -29.46 -29.50
CA GLN A 345 17.14 -29.46 -30.36
C GLN A 345 18.39 -29.14 -29.53
N TYR A 346 19.41 -29.99 -29.61
CA TYR A 346 20.72 -29.69 -29.03
C TYR A 346 21.52 -28.76 -29.95
N GLN A 347 22.35 -27.92 -29.33
CA GLN A 347 23.32 -27.07 -30.01
C GLN A 347 24.34 -27.91 -30.77
N GLU A 348 24.68 -27.44 -31.96
CA GLU A 348 25.79 -27.96 -32.74
C GLU A 348 27.13 -27.53 -32.14
N GLU A 349 28.17 -28.35 -32.29
CA GLU A 349 29.48 -28.12 -31.66
C GLU A 349 30.26 -26.96 -32.30
N THR A 350 29.94 -26.62 -33.56
CA THR A 350 30.64 -25.61 -34.35
C THR A 350 29.68 -24.69 -35.07
N TRP A 351 30.17 -23.50 -35.43
CA TRP A 351 29.47 -22.60 -36.32
C TRP A 351 29.39 -23.22 -37.71
N ILE A 352 28.18 -23.36 -38.24
CA ILE A 352 27.97 -23.83 -39.61
C ILE A 352 27.77 -22.62 -40.50
N ASN A 353 28.61 -22.44 -41.52
CA ASN A 353 28.46 -21.36 -42.50
C ASN A 353 28.35 -19.94 -41.88
N GLY A 354 28.93 -19.73 -40.69
CA GLY A 354 28.85 -18.47 -39.97
C GLY A 354 27.53 -18.22 -39.23
N THR A 355 26.61 -19.19 -39.15
CA THR A 355 25.45 -19.12 -38.26
C THR A 355 25.81 -19.60 -36.85
N GLU A 356 25.31 -18.88 -35.86
CA GLU A 356 25.57 -19.21 -34.46
C GLU A 356 24.88 -20.51 -34.03
N PRO A 357 25.47 -21.30 -33.12
CA PRO A 357 24.84 -22.51 -32.60
C PRO A 357 23.63 -22.14 -31.72
N VAL A 358 22.47 -22.73 -32.03
CA VAL A 358 21.19 -22.48 -31.34
C VAL A 358 20.63 -23.75 -30.71
N GLY A 359 19.78 -23.58 -29.69
CA GLY A 359 19.13 -24.68 -28.99
C GLY A 359 19.76 -24.99 -27.64
N CYS A 360 19.61 -26.23 -27.18
CA CYS A 360 20.04 -26.67 -25.86
C CYS A 360 21.52 -27.07 -25.79
N ARG A 361 22.23 -26.57 -24.78
CA ARG A 361 23.63 -26.96 -24.54
C ARG A 361 23.73 -28.44 -24.16
N ARG A 362 24.79 -29.11 -24.62
CA ARG A 362 25.08 -30.50 -24.23
C ARG A 362 25.30 -30.71 -22.74
N SER A 363 25.61 -29.65 -21.99
CA SER A 363 25.71 -29.68 -20.52
C SER A 363 24.35 -29.85 -19.82
N PHE A 364 23.23 -29.77 -20.54
CA PHE A 364 21.88 -29.90 -20.00
C PHE A 364 21.31 -31.29 -20.33
N ASP A 365 21.52 -32.23 -19.41
CA ASP A 365 21.05 -33.62 -19.55
C ASP A 365 19.51 -33.71 -19.59
N TRP A 366 18.82 -32.77 -18.96
CA TRP A 366 17.36 -32.72 -18.93
C TRP A 366 16.72 -32.45 -20.30
N CYS A 367 17.47 -31.95 -21.28
CA CYS A 367 16.94 -31.71 -22.64
C CYS A 367 16.58 -33.00 -23.39
N GLU A 368 17.14 -34.15 -23.00
CA GLU A 368 16.80 -35.44 -23.59
C GLU A 368 15.42 -35.93 -23.11
N THR A 369 15.08 -35.64 -21.85
CA THR A 369 13.87 -36.15 -21.18
C THR A 369 12.72 -35.15 -21.20
N THR A 370 13.00 -33.85 -21.39
CA THR A 370 11.99 -32.79 -21.35
C THR A 370 11.35 -32.59 -22.72
N PRO A 371 10.02 -32.70 -22.84
CA PRO A 371 9.32 -32.39 -24.08
C PRO A 371 9.38 -30.90 -24.44
N PRO A 372 9.41 -30.56 -25.75
CA PRO A 372 9.39 -29.17 -26.18
C PRO A 372 8.02 -28.51 -25.92
N ILE A 373 8.04 -27.24 -25.50
CA ILE A 373 6.83 -26.43 -25.31
C ILE A 373 6.48 -25.76 -26.64
N ASN A 374 5.18 -25.66 -26.95
CA ASN A 374 4.74 -24.93 -28.14
C ASN A 374 5.00 -23.42 -27.98
N VAL A 375 5.78 -22.85 -28.91
CA VAL A 375 6.20 -21.45 -28.88
C VAL A 375 5.02 -20.46 -28.91
N TYR A 376 3.99 -20.73 -29.72
CA TYR A 376 2.81 -19.86 -29.82
C TYR A 376 1.97 -19.91 -28.55
N VAL A 377 1.82 -21.09 -27.95
CA VAL A 377 1.14 -21.25 -26.66
C VAL A 377 1.86 -20.43 -25.59
N TYR A 378 3.19 -20.54 -25.50
CA TYR A 378 3.99 -19.75 -24.56
C TYR A 378 3.81 -18.25 -24.78
N MET A 379 4.01 -17.74 -26.01
CA MET A 379 3.94 -16.32 -26.30
C MET A 379 2.54 -15.72 -26.06
N ILE A 380 1.49 -16.37 -26.57
CA ILE A 380 0.11 -15.85 -26.45
C ILE A 380 -0.35 -15.90 -25.00
N SER A 381 -0.12 -17.02 -24.31
CA SER A 381 -0.53 -17.15 -22.91
C SER A 381 0.25 -16.20 -22.00
N TYR A 382 1.54 -15.99 -22.25
CA TYR A 382 2.32 -14.99 -21.54
C TYR A 382 1.73 -13.59 -21.71
N SER A 383 1.53 -13.16 -22.95
CA SER A 383 1.06 -11.81 -23.25
C SER A 383 -0.35 -11.54 -22.73
N VAL A 384 -1.24 -12.53 -22.73
CA VAL A 384 -2.63 -12.35 -22.30
C VAL A 384 -2.81 -12.65 -20.81
N MET A 385 -2.40 -13.83 -20.34
CA MET A 385 -2.71 -14.31 -19.00
C MET A 385 -1.85 -13.64 -17.95
N VAL A 386 -0.53 -13.59 -18.15
CA VAL A 386 0.40 -12.97 -17.18
C VAL A 386 0.15 -11.46 -17.12
N SER A 387 -0.13 -10.80 -18.25
CA SER A 387 -0.48 -9.37 -18.28
C SER A 387 -1.76 -9.07 -17.51
N THR A 388 -2.82 -9.84 -17.81
CA THR A 388 -4.11 -9.67 -17.15
C THR A 388 -3.98 -9.92 -15.65
N ALA A 389 -3.26 -10.97 -15.26
CA ALA A 389 -2.95 -11.24 -13.85
C ALA A 389 -2.19 -10.09 -13.19
N PHE A 390 -1.15 -9.58 -13.84
CA PHE A 390 -0.33 -8.50 -13.32
C PHE A 390 -1.16 -7.22 -13.08
N ALA A 391 -1.96 -6.81 -14.08
CA ALA A 391 -2.80 -5.62 -13.99
C ALA A 391 -3.87 -5.74 -12.91
N LEU A 392 -4.58 -6.88 -12.88
CA LEU A 392 -5.65 -7.13 -11.91
C LEU A 392 -5.12 -7.16 -10.47
N ILE A 393 -4.03 -7.88 -10.22
CA ILE A 393 -3.42 -7.96 -8.89
C ILE A 393 -2.87 -6.58 -8.50
N SER A 394 -2.16 -5.88 -9.38
CA SER A 394 -1.55 -4.59 -9.05
C SER A 394 -2.60 -3.55 -8.63
N VAL A 395 -3.74 -3.46 -9.32
CA VAL A 395 -4.81 -2.53 -8.91
C VAL A 395 -5.53 -3.03 -7.67
N SER A 396 -6.05 -4.25 -7.73
CA SER A 396 -7.01 -4.73 -6.74
C SER A 396 -6.37 -4.99 -5.37
N MET A 397 -5.16 -5.55 -5.35
CA MET A 397 -4.46 -5.83 -4.09
C MET A 397 -4.06 -4.55 -3.38
N ASN A 398 -3.56 -3.55 -4.11
CA ASN A 398 -3.20 -2.25 -3.52
C ASN A 398 -4.45 -1.52 -2.96
N THR A 399 -5.59 -1.60 -3.66
CA THR A 399 -6.85 -1.04 -3.15
C THR A 399 -7.29 -1.74 -1.86
N VAL A 400 -7.34 -3.08 -1.86
CA VAL A 400 -7.70 -3.88 -0.67
C VAL A 400 -6.77 -3.59 0.50
N TYR A 401 -5.45 -3.56 0.25
CA TYR A 401 -4.45 -3.26 1.26
C TYR A 401 -4.63 -1.87 1.88
N SER A 402 -4.89 -0.85 1.05
CA SER A 402 -5.09 0.52 1.52
C SER A 402 -6.36 0.65 2.38
N VAL A 403 -7.47 0.01 1.99
CA VAL A 403 -8.73 0.10 2.75
C VAL A 403 -8.70 -0.71 4.05
N ILE A 404 -7.92 -1.81 4.12
CA ILE A 404 -7.70 -2.58 5.35
C ILE A 404 -6.97 -1.71 6.39
N ILE A 405 -5.93 -0.99 5.98
CA ILE A 405 -5.14 -0.13 6.88
C ILE A 405 -5.96 1.06 7.37
N GLY A 406 -6.87 1.56 6.53
CA GLY A 406 -7.72 2.72 6.81
C GLY A 406 -6.96 4.05 6.68
N PRO A 407 -7.50 5.16 7.21
CA PRO A 407 -7.02 6.53 6.95
C PRO A 407 -5.71 6.91 7.67
N ARG A 408 -4.96 5.93 8.17
CA ARG A 408 -3.67 6.13 8.85
C ARG A 408 -2.59 6.64 7.91
N ASN A 409 -1.46 7.05 8.48
CA ASN A 409 -0.23 7.18 7.70
C ASN A 409 0.19 5.79 7.17
N GLN A 410 -0.05 5.55 5.88
CA GLN A 410 0.23 4.27 5.23
C GLN A 410 1.68 4.13 4.77
N GLY A 411 2.53 5.15 4.95
CA GLY A 411 3.91 5.16 4.44
C GLY A 411 4.73 3.94 4.84
N THR A 412 4.73 3.56 6.12
CA THR A 412 5.48 2.40 6.63
C THR A 412 4.97 1.09 6.04
N MET A 413 3.66 0.89 6.03
CA MET A 413 3.05 -0.34 5.49
C MET A 413 3.25 -0.46 3.98
N GLN A 414 3.22 0.66 3.25
CA GLN A 414 3.56 0.70 1.83
C GLN A 414 5.05 0.42 1.59
N GLY A 415 5.92 0.90 2.48
CA GLY A 415 7.35 0.58 2.48
C GLY A 415 7.62 -0.91 2.66
N ILE A 416 6.94 -1.57 3.61
CA ILE A 416 7.02 -3.03 3.81
C ILE A 416 6.56 -3.77 2.55
N LEU A 417 5.45 -3.35 1.94
CA LEU A 417 4.93 -3.96 0.71
C LEU A 417 5.94 -3.90 -0.45
N ILE A 418 6.63 -2.76 -0.61
CA ILE A 418 7.71 -2.61 -1.60
C ILE A 418 8.91 -3.49 -1.27
N PHE A 419 9.35 -3.46 -0.01
CA PHE A 419 10.52 -4.22 0.45
C PHE A 419 10.34 -5.71 0.18
N ILE A 420 9.18 -6.28 0.53
CA ILE A 420 8.86 -7.68 0.26
C ILE A 420 8.83 -7.98 -1.25
N GLY A 421 8.30 -7.07 -2.06
CA GLY A 421 8.40 -7.18 -3.52
C GLY A 421 9.85 -7.18 -4.02
N SER A 422 10.75 -6.40 -3.42
CA SER A 422 12.18 -6.43 -3.76
C SER A 422 12.88 -7.72 -3.29
N CYS A 423 12.49 -8.28 -2.13
CA CYS A 423 12.97 -9.59 -1.68
C CYS A 423 12.58 -10.70 -2.65
N ALA A 424 11.36 -10.66 -3.20
CA ALA A 424 10.93 -11.59 -4.24
C ALA A 424 11.82 -11.49 -5.49
N ARG A 425 12.10 -10.28 -5.96
CA ARG A 425 12.97 -10.01 -7.13
C ARG A 425 14.46 -10.28 -6.88
N LEU A 426 14.86 -10.43 -5.61
CA LEU A 426 16.21 -10.82 -5.22
C LEU A 426 16.34 -12.35 -5.18
N THR A 427 15.39 -13.03 -4.55
CA THR A 427 15.44 -14.48 -4.31
C THR A 427 15.03 -15.30 -5.52
N GLY A 428 14.05 -14.83 -6.30
CA GLY A 428 13.52 -15.52 -7.47
C GLY A 428 14.58 -15.89 -8.51
N PRO A 429 15.28 -14.91 -9.12
CA PRO A 429 16.24 -15.18 -10.18
C PRO A 429 17.36 -16.14 -9.75
N ILE A 430 17.82 -16.04 -8.50
CA ILE A 430 18.87 -16.93 -7.98
C ILE A 430 18.35 -18.37 -7.89
N LEU A 431 17.17 -18.55 -7.31
CA LEU A 431 16.57 -19.88 -7.15
C LEU A 431 16.24 -20.50 -8.50
N VAL A 432 15.53 -19.75 -9.34
CA VAL A 432 14.93 -20.27 -10.57
C VAL A 432 15.99 -20.48 -11.65
N SER A 433 17.00 -19.60 -11.79
CA SER A 433 18.12 -19.87 -12.70
C SER A 433 18.94 -21.09 -12.26
N SER A 434 19.15 -21.28 -10.95
CA SER A 434 19.82 -22.47 -10.42
C SER A 434 19.07 -23.75 -10.76
N LEU A 435 17.76 -23.76 -10.54
CA LEU A 435 16.92 -24.91 -10.85
C LEU A 435 16.83 -25.17 -12.35
N PHE A 436 16.82 -24.12 -13.18
CA PHE A 436 16.81 -24.25 -14.63
C PHE A 436 18.02 -25.03 -15.17
N VAL A 437 19.22 -24.73 -14.67
CA VAL A 437 20.44 -25.45 -15.08
C VAL A 437 20.37 -26.94 -14.74
N HIS A 438 19.84 -27.29 -13.56
CA HIS A 438 19.86 -28.68 -13.07
C HIS A 438 18.66 -29.53 -13.51
N SER A 439 17.50 -28.92 -13.69
CA SER A 439 16.22 -29.63 -13.84
C SER A 439 15.34 -29.13 -15.00
N GLY A 440 15.87 -28.21 -15.80
CA GLY A 440 15.10 -27.53 -16.84
C GLY A 440 13.97 -26.69 -16.26
N ILE A 441 12.94 -26.46 -17.06
CA ILE A 441 11.83 -25.56 -16.69
C ILE A 441 10.77 -26.22 -15.79
N GLY A 442 10.77 -27.55 -15.67
CA GLY A 442 9.73 -28.31 -14.96
C GLY A 442 9.65 -27.96 -13.46
N ILE A 443 10.75 -28.06 -12.71
CA ILE A 443 10.76 -27.75 -11.28
C ILE A 443 10.47 -26.25 -11.02
N PRO A 444 11.10 -25.30 -11.74
CA PRO A 444 10.71 -23.89 -11.64
C PRO A 444 9.20 -23.67 -11.76
N TRP A 445 8.55 -24.27 -12.77
CA TRP A 445 7.10 -24.12 -12.95
C TRP A 445 6.27 -24.69 -11.80
N ILE A 446 6.69 -25.82 -11.23
CA ILE A 446 6.02 -26.39 -10.04
C ILE A 446 6.09 -25.42 -8.87
N ILE A 447 7.25 -24.79 -8.64
CA ILE A 447 7.41 -23.81 -7.55
C ILE A 447 6.48 -22.62 -7.76
N GLU A 448 6.42 -22.08 -8.97
CA GLU A 448 5.55 -20.95 -9.30
C GLU A 448 4.07 -21.29 -9.13
N ILE A 449 3.66 -22.47 -9.58
CA ILE A 449 2.30 -23.00 -9.38
C ILE A 449 1.99 -23.10 -7.89
N CYS A 450 2.88 -23.68 -7.09
CA CYS A 450 2.68 -23.83 -5.65
C CYS A 450 2.56 -22.48 -4.93
N ILE A 451 3.42 -21.51 -5.26
CA ILE A 451 3.38 -20.17 -4.65
C ILE A 451 2.08 -19.45 -5.01
N ALA A 452 1.68 -19.47 -6.28
CA ALA A 452 0.45 -18.82 -6.74
C ALA A 452 -0.80 -19.52 -6.19
N ALA A 453 -0.84 -20.85 -6.19
CA ALA A 453 -1.95 -21.65 -5.64
C ALA A 453 -2.10 -21.46 -4.12
N PHE A 454 -0.98 -21.37 -3.39
CA PHE A 454 -1.01 -21.01 -1.97
C PHE A 454 -1.57 -19.60 -1.77
N GLY A 455 -1.22 -18.65 -2.64
CA GLY A 455 -1.85 -17.33 -2.69
C GLY A 455 -3.37 -17.41 -2.88
N VAL A 456 -3.85 -18.19 -3.85
CA VAL A 456 -5.29 -18.41 -4.07
C VAL A 456 -5.97 -18.95 -2.81
N MET A 457 -5.37 -19.97 -2.19
CA MET A 457 -5.87 -20.56 -0.94
C MET A 457 -6.00 -19.51 0.16
N LEU A 458 -4.99 -18.66 0.36
CA LEU A 458 -5.02 -17.59 1.36
C LEU A 458 -6.16 -16.58 1.11
N TRP A 459 -6.38 -16.16 -0.13
CA TRP A 459 -7.48 -15.24 -0.47
C TRP A 459 -8.86 -15.85 -0.24
N ILE A 460 -9.01 -17.15 -0.47
CA ILE A 460 -10.28 -17.88 -0.23
C ILE A 460 -10.51 -18.06 1.28
N VAL A 461 -9.52 -18.57 2.01
CA VAL A 461 -9.64 -18.84 3.46
C VAL A 461 -9.87 -17.55 4.25
N PHE A 462 -9.18 -16.47 3.90
CA PHE A 462 -9.31 -15.18 4.56
C PHE A 462 -10.24 -14.19 3.86
N TYR A 463 -11.09 -14.66 2.95
CA TYR A 463 -11.99 -13.82 2.14
C TYR A 463 -12.86 -12.87 2.98
N GLY A 464 -13.36 -13.37 4.13
CA GLY A 464 -14.18 -12.60 5.06
C GLY A 464 -13.41 -11.52 5.85
N ARG A 465 -12.08 -11.65 5.97
CA ARG A 465 -11.22 -10.69 6.67
C ARG A 465 -10.69 -9.57 5.79
N LEU A 466 -10.67 -9.77 4.47
CA LEU A 466 -10.16 -8.83 3.46
C LEU A 466 -11.18 -7.70 3.17
N VAL A 467 -11.71 -7.07 4.23
CA VAL A 467 -12.74 -6.03 4.16
C VAL A 467 -12.17 -4.67 4.62
N PRO A 468 -12.78 -3.54 4.21
CA PRO A 468 -12.37 -2.22 4.67
C PRO A 468 -12.40 -2.10 6.20
N LEU A 469 -11.52 -1.26 6.75
CA LEU A 469 -11.53 -0.95 8.17
C LEU A 469 -12.87 -0.35 8.58
N LYS A 470 -13.55 -0.97 9.56
CA LYS A 470 -14.78 -0.42 10.13
C LYS A 470 -14.44 0.84 10.94
N MET A 471 -15.02 1.96 10.54
CA MET A 471 -14.87 3.27 11.20
C MET A 471 -15.90 3.43 12.31
N GLU A 472 -15.66 4.34 13.25
CA GLU A 472 -16.54 4.56 14.41
C GLU A 472 -18.00 4.86 14.02
N ASP A 473 -18.22 5.64 12.97
CA ASP A 473 -19.55 5.95 12.44
C ASP A 473 -20.30 4.70 11.95
N SER A 474 -19.57 3.67 11.51
CA SER A 474 -20.13 2.40 11.01
C SER A 474 -20.36 1.34 12.10
N LEU A 475 -19.90 1.59 13.33
CA LEU A 475 -20.11 0.68 14.46
C LEU A 475 -21.52 0.87 15.04
N SER A 476 -22.16 -0.21 15.46
CA SER A 476 -23.46 -0.17 16.13
C SER A 476 -23.29 0.11 17.62
N ALA A 477 -24.34 0.62 18.28
CA ALA A 477 -24.32 0.76 19.74
C ALA A 477 -24.16 -0.64 20.39
N GLY A 478 -23.25 -0.74 21.35
CA GLY A 478 -22.81 -2.01 21.96
C GLY A 478 -21.52 -2.59 21.36
N ASP A 479 -21.07 -2.11 20.20
CA ASP A 479 -19.82 -2.57 19.62
C ASP A 479 -18.62 -2.12 20.46
N ARG A 480 -17.64 -3.02 20.59
CA ARG A 480 -16.37 -2.76 21.24
C ARG A 480 -15.23 -2.90 20.24
N TYR A 481 -14.28 -1.99 20.28
CA TYR A 481 -13.10 -2.07 19.43
C TYR A 481 -11.82 -1.73 20.21
N ARG A 482 -10.70 -2.30 19.78
CA ARG A 482 -9.39 -2.07 20.41
C ARG A 482 -8.61 -1.04 19.60
N ASN A 483 -8.11 -0.01 20.26
CA ASN A 483 -7.22 0.99 19.68
C ASN A 483 -5.82 0.91 20.34
N LYS A 484 -4.94 1.89 20.05
CA LYS A 484 -3.60 1.98 20.65
C LYS A 484 -3.62 2.28 22.17
N HIS A 485 -4.70 2.87 22.67
CA HIS A 485 -4.85 3.33 24.05
C HIS A 485 -5.70 2.39 24.94
N GLY A 486 -6.37 1.38 24.37
CA GLY A 486 -7.22 0.45 25.13
C GLY A 486 -8.41 -0.08 24.34
N MET A 487 -9.41 -0.58 25.06
CA MET A 487 -10.71 -0.97 24.51
C MET A 487 -11.67 0.23 24.59
N VAL A 488 -12.40 0.49 23.51
CA VAL A 488 -13.44 1.53 23.43
C VAL A 488 -14.78 0.86 23.18
N TYR A 489 -15.82 1.35 23.85
CA TYR A 489 -17.20 0.89 23.72
C TYR A 489 -18.05 2.01 23.11
N LYS A 490 -18.83 1.70 22.07
CA LYS A 490 -19.80 2.63 21.50
C LYS A 490 -21.12 2.49 22.26
N PHE A 491 -21.50 3.50 23.05
CA PHE A 491 -22.73 3.48 23.84
C PHE A 491 -23.95 3.96 23.03
N TYR A 492 -25.16 3.63 23.48
CA TYR A 492 -26.39 4.22 22.94
C TYR A 492 -26.42 5.73 23.24
N LEU A 493 -26.96 6.51 22.32
CA LEU A 493 -27.07 7.97 22.46
C LEU A 493 -27.80 8.38 23.75
N ALA A 494 -28.83 7.62 24.15
CA ALA A 494 -29.57 7.83 25.40
C ALA A 494 -28.68 7.69 26.65
N THR A 495 -27.79 6.70 26.69
CA THR A 495 -26.81 6.53 27.79
C THR A 495 -25.74 7.61 27.81
N SER A 496 -25.28 8.09 26.65
CA SER A 496 -24.33 9.21 26.59
C SER A 496 -24.93 10.52 27.08
N ILE A 497 -26.22 10.75 26.79
CA ILE A 497 -27.00 11.89 27.30
C ILE A 497 -27.19 11.76 28.82
N LEU A 498 -27.57 10.59 29.34
CA LEU A 498 -27.69 10.34 30.78
C LEU A 498 -26.37 10.58 31.53
N LEU A 499 -25.26 10.09 31.00
CA LEU A 499 -23.91 10.28 31.56
C LEU A 499 -23.44 11.74 31.54
N SER A 500 -23.91 12.54 30.57
CA SER A 500 -23.60 13.98 30.51
C SER A 500 -24.49 14.81 31.42
N PHE A 501 -25.70 14.34 31.76
CA PHE A 501 -26.53 14.91 32.81
C PHE A 501 -26.03 14.59 34.22
N LEU A 502 -25.45 13.40 34.44
CA LEU A 502 -24.93 12.98 35.75
C LEU A 502 -23.61 13.64 36.18
N HIS A 503 -22.88 14.31 35.27
CA HIS A 503 -21.60 14.98 35.57
C HIS A 503 -21.49 16.39 34.95
N PRO A 504 -22.06 17.43 35.59
CA PRO A 504 -22.13 18.80 35.04
C PRO A 504 -20.78 19.52 34.92
N SER A 505 -19.74 19.08 35.65
CA SER A 505 -18.41 19.73 35.65
C SER A 505 -17.58 19.48 34.37
N ARG A 506 -18.08 18.69 33.41
CA ARG A 506 -17.42 18.43 32.12
C ARG A 506 -18.10 19.14 30.93
N HIS A 507 -18.81 20.23 31.19
CA HIS A 507 -19.55 20.99 30.19
C HIS A 507 -18.71 21.65 29.07
N LYS A 508 -17.38 21.64 29.15
CA LYS A 508 -16.50 22.05 28.03
C LYS A 508 -16.26 20.95 26.97
N MET A 509 -16.76 19.73 27.18
CA MET A 509 -16.55 18.59 26.25
C MET A 509 -17.69 18.33 25.26
N ALA A 510 -18.89 18.88 25.46
CA ALA A 510 -20.05 18.55 24.63
C ALA A 510 -20.26 19.46 23.40
N SER A 511 -19.52 20.57 23.27
CA SER A 511 -19.75 21.56 22.21
C SER A 511 -19.05 21.27 20.86
N ALA A 512 -18.24 20.22 20.76
CA ALA A 512 -17.47 19.92 19.54
C ALA A 512 -18.11 18.82 18.65
N LEU A 513 -19.27 18.29 19.01
CA LEU A 513 -19.88 17.11 18.37
C LEU A 513 -21.02 17.42 17.37
N SER A 514 -21.18 18.65 16.91
CA SER A 514 -22.21 18.96 15.90
C SER A 514 -21.72 19.87 14.77
N ARG A 515 -21.43 19.25 13.61
CA ARG A 515 -21.73 19.68 12.23
C ARG A 515 -21.18 18.63 11.26
N PRO A 516 -21.92 18.23 10.20
CA PRO A 516 -22.49 19.16 9.22
C PRO A 516 -24.02 19.10 9.12
N ALA A 517 -24.51 20.04 8.31
CA ALA A 517 -25.88 20.38 8.02
C ALA A 517 -26.81 19.20 7.67
N ASP A 518 -28.10 19.48 7.85
CA ASP A 518 -29.27 18.70 7.44
C ASP A 518 -29.68 17.54 8.35
N ARG A 519 -30.33 17.89 9.47
CA ARG A 519 -31.68 17.41 9.86
C ARG A 519 -32.11 18.02 11.19
N VAL A 520 -32.73 19.19 11.10
CA VAL A 520 -33.73 19.67 12.06
C VAL A 520 -34.93 18.71 11.95
N SER A 521 -35.10 17.80 12.90
CA SER A 521 -36.29 16.92 12.93
C SER A 521 -36.60 16.38 14.33
N CYS A 522 -36.45 17.22 15.36
CA CYS A 522 -37.11 17.06 16.66
C CYS A 522 -37.54 18.43 17.24
N LEU A 523 -37.72 19.42 16.38
CA LEU A 523 -38.31 20.73 16.72
C LEU A 523 -39.80 20.80 16.34
N GLU A 524 -40.31 19.84 15.55
CA GLU A 524 -41.68 19.85 15.03
C GLU A 524 -42.73 19.31 16.01
N CYS A 525 -42.34 18.55 17.04
CA CYS A 525 -43.29 18.13 18.08
C CYS A 525 -43.66 19.28 19.05
N GLY A 526 -42.78 20.28 19.18
CA GLY A 526 -43.04 21.48 20.01
C GLY A 526 -43.82 22.59 19.31
N ILE A 527 -43.87 22.58 17.97
CA ILE A 527 -44.53 23.65 17.18
C ILE A 527 -46.05 23.41 17.04
N GLU A 528 -46.54 22.18 17.18
CA GLU A 528 -47.99 21.93 17.20
C GLU A 528 -48.67 22.29 18.51
N MET A 529 -48.00 22.16 19.67
CA MET A 529 -48.53 22.66 20.95
C MET A 529 -48.64 24.19 20.99
N ALA A 530 -47.91 24.91 20.13
CA ALA A 530 -47.92 26.37 20.06
C ALA A 530 -49.07 26.95 19.18
N LYS A 531 -49.95 26.11 18.60
CA LYS A 531 -51.12 26.58 17.83
C LYS A 531 -52.40 26.76 18.65
N GLU A 532 -52.45 26.31 19.90
CA GLU A 532 -53.70 26.30 20.67
C GLU A 532 -53.91 27.42 21.70
N ASN A 533 -53.00 28.39 21.88
CA ASN A 533 -53.26 29.49 22.83
C ASN A 533 -52.77 30.87 22.37
N ARG A 534 -53.19 31.29 21.17
CA ARG A 534 -53.25 32.72 20.79
C ARG A 534 -54.61 33.30 21.19
N GLN A 535 -54.73 33.76 22.43
CA GLN A 535 -55.58 34.91 22.72
C GLN A 535 -54.96 35.71 23.87
N GLU A 536 -54.75 37.00 23.57
CA GLU A 536 -54.38 38.11 24.45
C GLU A 536 -52.90 38.44 24.68
N SER A 537 -52.57 39.62 24.15
CA SER A 537 -51.36 40.42 24.22
C SER A 537 -51.16 41.12 25.57
N LYS A 538 -49.94 41.07 26.16
CA LYS A 538 -49.36 42.12 27.06
C LYS A 538 -47.89 41.82 27.48
N PRO A 539 -47.13 42.83 27.99
CA PRO A 539 -45.68 42.97 27.80
C PRO A 539 -44.77 42.28 28.83
N VAL A 540 -43.46 42.35 28.52
CA VAL A 540 -42.27 41.60 28.97
C VAL A 540 -41.93 41.60 30.49
N GLU A 541 -42.77 42.11 31.37
CA GLU A 541 -42.45 42.23 32.81
C GLU A 541 -42.69 40.94 33.64
N ASN A 542 -43.23 39.87 33.04
CA ASN A 542 -43.61 38.62 33.75
C ASN A 542 -42.60 37.45 33.68
N LEU A 543 -41.40 37.65 33.12
CA LEU A 543 -40.40 36.57 33.01
C LEU A 543 -39.68 36.25 34.33
N VAL A 544 -39.62 37.20 35.27
CA VAL A 544 -38.97 36.99 36.58
C VAL A 544 -39.90 36.24 37.53
N ALA A 545 -41.19 36.61 37.57
CA ALA A 545 -42.20 35.91 38.38
C ALA A 545 -42.38 34.43 37.98
N ARG A 546 -42.30 34.13 36.66
CA ARG A 546 -42.36 32.74 36.16
C ARG A 546 -41.11 31.91 36.44
N ARG A 547 -39.95 32.54 36.65
CA ARG A 547 -38.74 31.84 37.12
C ARG A 547 -38.90 31.38 38.56
N ASP A 548 -39.49 32.23 39.39
CA ASP A 548 -39.67 31.95 40.81
C ASP A 548 -40.81 30.93 41.03
N GLU A 549 -41.89 30.94 40.22
CA GLU A 549 -42.87 29.84 40.18
C GLU A 549 -42.23 28.51 39.75
N PHE A 550 -41.36 28.51 38.74
CA PHE A 550 -40.65 27.31 38.29
C PHE A 550 -39.67 26.77 39.36
N LEU A 551 -38.99 27.65 40.09
CA LEU A 551 -38.12 27.29 41.22
C LEU A 551 -38.90 26.76 42.43
N THR A 552 -40.08 27.32 42.70
CA THR A 552 -40.95 26.87 43.79
C THR A 552 -41.51 25.47 43.49
N MET A 553 -41.95 25.23 42.25
CA MET A 553 -42.44 23.93 41.79
C MET A 553 -41.31 22.87 41.72
N HIS A 554 -40.07 23.29 41.44
CA HIS A 554 -38.89 22.41 41.48
C HIS A 554 -38.53 22.00 42.92
N ASN A 555 -38.59 22.93 43.87
CA ASN A 555 -38.29 22.67 45.29
C ASN A 555 -39.38 21.85 46.00
N GLU A 556 -40.64 21.92 45.56
CA GLU A 556 -41.72 21.04 46.06
C GLU A 556 -41.58 19.59 45.57
N CYS A 557 -40.99 19.37 44.39
CA CYS A 557 -40.73 18.01 43.86
C CYS A 557 -39.46 17.35 44.42
N PHE A 558 -38.52 18.12 44.97
CA PHE A 558 -37.23 17.62 45.47
C PHE A 558 -36.85 18.27 46.81
N PRO A 559 -37.32 17.75 47.96
CA PRO A 559 -36.96 18.32 49.26
C PRO A 559 -35.49 18.04 49.59
N GLU A 560 -34.68 19.09 49.67
CA GLU A 560 -33.30 18.99 50.18
C GLU A 560 -33.32 18.54 51.65
N ARG A 561 -32.65 17.44 51.97
CA ARG A 561 -32.35 17.05 53.36
C ARG A 561 -30.85 17.14 53.60
N CYS A 562 -30.46 17.91 54.61
CA CYS A 562 -29.07 18.03 55.05
C CYS A 562 -28.68 16.86 55.96
N CYS A 563 -27.49 16.30 55.73
CA CYS A 563 -26.86 15.34 56.63
C CYS A 563 -26.44 16.05 57.93
N SER A 564 -26.69 15.46 59.11
CA SER A 564 -26.34 16.06 60.41
C SER A 564 -24.84 16.02 60.74
N LEU A 565 -24.01 15.43 59.89
CA LEU A 565 -22.58 15.20 60.11
C LEU A 565 -21.65 15.90 59.10
N CYS A 566 -22.18 16.57 58.07
CA CYS A 566 -21.38 17.36 57.12
C CYS A 566 -22.12 18.59 56.58
N SER A 567 -21.38 19.61 56.18
CA SER A 567 -21.88 20.93 55.76
C SER A 567 -22.32 21.03 54.28
N PHE A 568 -22.67 19.91 53.64
CA PHE A 568 -23.09 19.88 52.23
C PHE A 568 -24.51 19.34 52.06
N SER A 569 -25.29 19.98 51.18
CA SER A 569 -26.59 19.52 50.70
C SER A 569 -26.44 18.61 49.47
N SER A 570 -27.23 17.55 49.38
CA SER A 570 -27.31 16.68 48.19
C SER A 570 -28.76 16.52 47.73
N THR A 571 -28.99 16.54 46.43
CA THR A 571 -30.29 16.19 45.83
C THR A 571 -30.44 14.67 45.74
N HIS A 572 -31.55 14.16 46.27
CA HIS A 572 -31.90 12.74 46.25
C HIS A 572 -32.56 12.38 44.90
N ASP A 573 -32.06 11.35 44.22
CA ASP A 573 -32.76 10.62 43.15
C ASP A 573 -32.99 9.20 43.66
N GLN A 574 -34.25 8.73 43.68
CA GLN A 574 -34.62 7.41 44.17
C GLN A 574 -34.09 6.25 43.28
N SER A 575 -33.35 6.55 42.22
CA SER A 575 -32.81 5.55 41.30
C SER A 575 -31.29 5.55 41.08
N ASN A 576 -30.51 6.43 41.73
CA ASN A 576 -29.05 6.50 41.48
C ASN A 576 -28.21 6.72 42.75
N GLU A 577 -27.13 5.95 42.84
CA GLU A 577 -26.12 5.96 43.90
C GLU A 577 -25.43 7.32 44.07
N ILE A 578 -25.20 7.69 45.33
CA ILE A 578 -24.42 8.86 45.73
C ILE A 578 -22.92 8.50 45.66
N THR A 579 -22.15 9.12 44.77
CA THR A 579 -20.68 9.04 44.78
C THR A 579 -20.04 10.29 45.36
N HIS A 580 -19.42 10.16 46.54
CA HIS A 580 -18.36 11.05 47.02
C HIS A 580 -17.00 10.45 46.65
N GLY A 581 -16.16 11.19 45.92
CA GLY A 581 -14.79 10.79 45.59
C GLY A 581 -13.78 11.57 46.41
N ASN A 582 -12.99 10.87 47.23
CA ASN A 582 -11.81 11.42 47.88
C ASN A 582 -10.65 11.40 46.86
N GLU A 583 -9.99 12.53 46.63
CA GLU A 583 -8.71 12.59 45.91
C GLU A 583 -7.60 12.13 46.86
N GLU A 584 -6.75 11.19 46.42
CA GLU A 584 -5.38 11.16 46.93
C GLU A 584 -4.38 10.75 45.85
N HIS A 585 -3.28 11.51 45.88
CA HIS A 585 -2.10 11.49 45.04
C HIS A 585 -1.44 10.11 44.90
N ASP A 586 -1.18 9.67 43.66
CA ASP A 586 0.20 9.56 43.16
C ASP A 586 0.24 9.16 41.68
N GLY A 587 1.16 9.77 40.95
CA GLY A 587 1.38 9.50 39.53
C GLY A 587 1.83 8.06 39.30
N ASN A 588 1.16 7.40 38.34
CA ASN A 588 1.29 6.01 37.90
C ASN A 588 0.36 5.02 38.61
N VAL A 589 -0.74 4.66 37.94
CA VAL A 589 -1.18 3.28 37.64
C VAL A 589 -2.51 3.34 36.87
N VAL A 590 -2.59 2.64 35.74
CA VAL A 590 -3.86 2.31 35.09
C VAL A 590 -4.47 1.15 35.87
N ASN A 591 -5.45 1.43 36.74
CA ASN A 591 -6.25 0.39 37.37
C ASN A 591 -7.45 0.05 36.48
N LEU A 592 -7.40 -1.15 35.88
CA LEU A 592 -8.56 -1.85 35.34
C LEU A 592 -9.44 -2.29 36.52
N ILE A 593 -10.45 -1.48 36.85
CA ILE A 593 -11.45 -1.83 37.87
C ILE A 593 -12.38 -2.90 37.27
N THR A 594 -12.34 -4.11 37.84
CA THR A 594 -13.30 -5.17 37.58
C THR A 594 -14.57 -4.90 38.41
N MET A 595 -15.76 -4.96 37.79
CA MET A 595 -17.04 -4.59 38.43
C MET A 595 -17.34 -5.32 39.76
N GLY A 596 -16.72 -6.47 40.03
CA GLY A 596 -16.90 -7.20 41.28
C GLY A 596 -16.32 -6.49 42.52
N SER A 597 -15.33 -5.61 42.37
CA SER A 597 -14.75 -4.86 43.50
C SER A 597 -15.62 -3.67 43.91
N MET A 598 -16.33 -3.05 42.96
CA MET A 598 -17.25 -1.93 43.22
C MET A 598 -18.45 -2.37 44.05
N LYS A 599 -19.06 -3.51 43.71
CA LYS A 599 -20.21 -4.07 44.44
C LYS A 599 -19.90 -4.26 45.94
N LYS A 600 -18.74 -4.83 46.28
CA LYS A 600 -18.35 -5.05 47.68
C LYS A 600 -18.05 -3.76 48.45
N VAL A 601 -17.64 -2.71 47.76
CA VAL A 601 -17.40 -1.39 48.38
C VAL A 601 -18.73 -0.68 48.62
N ILE A 602 -19.64 -0.74 47.65
CA ILE A 602 -21.01 -0.21 47.74
C ILE A 602 -21.78 -0.89 48.87
N GLU A 603 -21.77 -2.23 48.94
CA GLU A 603 -22.44 -3.01 50.00
C GLU A 603 -21.90 -2.66 51.39
N ARG A 604 -20.58 -2.47 51.52
CA ARG A 604 -19.94 -2.11 52.80
C ARG A 604 -20.32 -0.70 53.25
N VAL A 605 -20.32 0.27 52.33
CA VAL A 605 -20.67 1.68 52.62
C VAL A 605 -22.17 1.80 52.92
N ALA A 606 -23.04 1.10 52.19
CA ALA A 606 -24.48 1.08 52.43
C ALA A 606 -24.83 0.53 53.82
N SER A 607 -24.16 -0.55 54.27
CA SER A 607 -24.40 -1.15 55.59
C SER A 607 -23.93 -0.31 56.78
N GLN A 608 -22.98 0.61 56.57
CA GLN A 608 -22.44 1.48 57.62
C GLN A 608 -23.22 2.80 57.74
N CYS A 609 -23.81 3.27 56.64
CA CYS A 609 -24.54 4.54 56.61
C CYS A 609 -26.04 4.38 56.94
N PHE A 610 -26.62 3.20 56.76
CA PHE A 610 -28.04 2.94 57.03
C PHE A 610 -28.19 1.62 57.81
N PRO A 611 -28.20 1.67 59.15
CA PRO A 611 -28.22 0.45 59.97
C PRO A 611 -29.61 -0.18 60.14
N ASP A 612 -30.70 0.52 59.81
CA ASP A 612 -32.06 0.01 60.00
C ASP A 612 -32.84 0.04 58.67
N TRP A 613 -33.02 -1.15 58.09
CA TRP A 613 -33.65 -1.39 56.78
C TRP A 613 -35.15 -1.72 56.91
N SER A 614 -35.74 -1.44 58.06
CA SER A 614 -37.13 -1.80 58.39
C SER A 614 -38.18 -0.96 57.64
N GLU A 615 -37.79 0.16 57.02
CA GLU A 615 -38.67 1.06 56.26
C GLU A 615 -38.66 0.85 54.73
N LEU A 616 -38.18 -0.30 54.24
CA LEU A 616 -38.29 -0.60 52.80
C LEU A 616 -39.74 -0.95 52.42
N ASP A 617 -40.22 -0.28 51.38
CA ASP A 617 -41.48 -0.56 50.70
C ASP A 617 -41.59 -2.05 50.30
N GLU A 618 -42.76 -2.65 50.50
CA GLU A 618 -43.02 -4.08 50.28
C GLU A 618 -42.81 -4.49 48.81
N ASP A 619 -42.96 -3.55 47.89
CA ASP A 619 -42.70 -3.79 46.46
C ASP A 619 -41.20 -3.87 46.14
N LEU A 620 -40.34 -3.21 46.95
CA LEU A 620 -38.89 -3.30 46.81
C LEU A 620 -38.35 -4.60 47.43
N LYS A 621 -38.98 -5.10 48.50
CA LYS A 621 -38.66 -6.42 49.10
C LYS A 621 -38.99 -7.59 48.17
N LYS A 622 -39.90 -7.41 47.21
CA LYS A 622 -40.25 -8.43 46.21
C LYS A 622 -39.30 -8.46 45.00
N LEU A 623 -38.48 -7.42 44.82
CA LEU A 623 -37.59 -7.24 43.67
C LEU A 623 -36.12 -7.57 43.98
N MET A 624 -35.79 -7.76 45.25
CA MET A 624 -34.57 -8.40 45.73
C MET A 624 -34.81 -9.89 45.95
#